data_AF-A0A661XBD2-F1
#
_entry.id   AF-A0A661XBD2-F1
#
_cell.length_a   1.000
_cell.length_b   1.000
_cell.length_c   1.000
_cell.angle_alpha   90.00
_cell.angle_beta   90.00
_cell.angle_gamma   90.00
#
_symmetry.space_group_name_H-M   'P 1'
#
loop_
_entity.id
_entity.type
_entity.pdbx_description
1 polymer ?
#
loop_
_entity_poly.entity_id
_entity_poly.type
_entity_poly.pdbx_seq_one_letter_code
_entity_poly.pdbx_strand_id
1 'polypeptide(L)' 'MIANIILELVGGIALFIYGIHLASDGIQKAASENLRKFLEKATSNPIIGVFIGFLVTAVIQSSSATTVMVISLV' A
#
# COMPACT_ATOMS: atom_id res chain seq x y z
N MET A 1 -17.78 24.96 -9.85
CA MET A 1 -18.06 23.85 -8.91
C MET A 1 -17.35 22.57 -9.33
N ILE A 2 -17.64 22.00 -10.51
CA ILE A 2 -17.01 20.75 -11.00
C ILE A 2 -15.48 20.87 -11.15
N ALA A 3 -14.98 22.01 -11.67
CA ALA A 3 -13.54 22.22 -11.85
C ALA A 3 -12.74 22.18 -10.52
N ASN A 4 -13.31 22.67 -9.42
CA ASN A 4 -12.66 22.65 -8.10
C ASN A 4 -12.57 21.22 -7.55
N ILE A 5 -13.64 20.44 -7.70
CA ILE A 5 -13.68 19.03 -7.26
C ILE A 5 -12.62 18.22 -8.02
N ILE A 6 -12.46 18.45 -9.33
CA ILE A 6 -11.45 17.76 -10.13
C ILE A 6 -10.04 18.15 -9.68
N LEU A 7 -9.80 19.44 -9.40
CA LEU A 7 -8.50 19.93 -8.91
C LEU A 7 -8.15 19.36 -7.54
N GLU A 8 -9.10 19.30 -6.61
CA GLU A 8 -8.91 18.70 -5.28
C GLU A 8 -8.65 17.20 -5.38
N LEU A 9 -9.39 16.48 -6.24
CA LEU A 9 -9.20 15.05 -6.46
C LEU A 9 -7.82 14.75 -7.05
N VAL A 10 -7.43 15.48 -8.10
CA VAL A 10 -6.13 15.30 -8.76
C VAL A 10 -4.99 15.70 -7.82
N GLY A 11 -5.14 16.78 -7.06
CA GLY A 11 -4.16 17.21 -6.05
C GLY A 11 -4.02 16.20 -4.91
N GLY A 12 -5.13 15.67 -4.41
CA GLY A 12 -5.15 14.64 -3.38
C GLY A 12 -4.48 13.35 -3.83
N ILE A 13 -4.80 12.88 -5.04
CA ILE A 13 -4.17 11.67 -5.63
C ILE A 13 -2.68 11.90 -5.87
N ALA A 14 -2.28 13.07 -6.39
CA ALA A 14 -0.88 13.39 -6.63
C ALA A 14 -0.06 13.37 -5.32
N LEU A 15 -0.58 13.98 -4.25
CA LEU A 15 0.05 13.96 -2.92
C LEU A 15 0.07 12.55 -2.32
N PHE A 16 -0.98 11.77 -2.53
CA PHE A 16 -1.07 10.40 -2.05
C PHE A 16 -0.02 9.49 -2.70
N ILE A 17 0.08 9.51 -4.04
CA ILE A 17 1.10 8.75 -4.79
C ILE A 17 2.51 9.18 -4.38
N TYR A 18 2.73 10.48 -4.22
CA TYR A 18 4.00 11.00 -3.74
C TYR A 18 4.33 10.51 -2.32
N GLY A 19 3.34 10.47 -1.43
CA GLY A 19 3.48 9.90 -0.09
C GLY A 19 3.85 8.41 -0.10
N ILE A 20 3.24 7.61 -0.98
CA ILE A 20 3.60 6.20 -1.17
C ILE A 20 5.05 6.06 -1.64
N HIS A 21 5.46 6.89 -2.60
CA HIS A 21 6.84 6.88 -3.10
C HIS A 21 7.84 7.20 -1.98
N LEU A 22 7.55 8.24 -1.18
CA LEU A 22 8.39 8.63 -0.05
C LEU A 22 8.46 7.54 1.04
N ALA A 23 7.34 6.87 1.31
CA ALA A 23 7.28 5.78 2.27
C ALA A 23 8.09 4.56 1.78
N SER A 24 7.97 4.21 0.50
CA SER A 24 8.74 3.12 -0.12
C SER A 24 10.25 3.40 -0.06
N ASP A 25 10.67 4.62 -0.40
CA ASP A 25 12.07 5.06 -0.32
C ASP A 25 12.58 5.10 1.13
N GLY A 26 11.76 5.59 2.06
CA GLY A 26 12.07 5.63 3.48
C GLY A 26 12.25 4.23 4.05
N ILE A 27 11.37 3.29 3.69
CA ILE A 27 11.50 1.88 4.05
C ILE A 27 12.74 1.28 3.40
N GLN A 28 13.03 1.54 2.12
CA GLN A 28 14.25 1.03 1.48
C GLN A 28 15.54 1.54 2.14
N LYS A 29 15.58 2.81 2.54
CA LYS A 29 16.75 3.42 3.19
C LYS A 29 16.89 3.01 4.65
N ALA A 30 15.77 2.82 5.36
CA ALA A 30 15.75 2.33 6.73
C ALA A 30 15.89 0.80 6.83
N ALA A 31 15.60 0.08 5.74
CA ALA A 31 15.77 -1.35 5.65
C ALA A 31 17.26 -1.70 5.64
N SER A 32 17.75 -2.08 6.81
CA SER A 32 18.93 -2.93 6.95
C SER A 32 18.83 -4.15 6.02
N GLU A 33 19.97 -4.69 5.59
CA GLU A 33 20.07 -5.89 4.75
C GLU A 33 19.22 -7.07 5.27
N ASN A 34 19.01 -7.13 6.60
CA ASN A 34 18.16 -8.12 7.25
C ASN A 34 16.66 -7.91 6.97
N LEU A 35 16.18 -6.65 6.94
CA LEU A 35 14.79 -6.34 6.59
C LEU A 35 14.53 -6.61 5.10
N ARG A 36 15.51 -6.33 4.24
CA ARG A 36 15.46 -6.66 2.81
C ARG A 36 15.31 -8.17 2.58
N LYS A 37 16.11 -9.00 3.26
CA LYS A 37 16.03 -10.47 3.22
C LYS A 37 14.72 -11.01 3.80
N PHE A 38 14.17 -10.36 4.82
CA PHE A 38 12.86 -10.71 5.37
C PHE A 38 11.73 -10.41 4.39
N LEU A 39 11.73 -9.22 3.78
CA LEU A 39 10.75 -8.84 2.76
C LEU A 39 10.86 -9.71 1.51
N GLU A 40 12.07 -10.00 1.03
CA GLU A 40 12.27 -10.97 -0.07
C GLU A 40 11.68 -12.32 0.27
N LYS A 41 11.92 -12.86 1.48
CA LYS A 41 11.31 -14.14 1.90
C LYS A 41 9.79 -14.06 2.03
N ALA A 42 9.26 -12.95 2.54
CA ALA A 42 7.82 -12.74 2.71
C ALA A 42 7.09 -12.64 1.37
N THR A 43 7.71 -12.03 0.35
CA THR A 43 7.13 -11.82 -0.98
C THR A 43 7.53 -12.90 -2.00
N SER A 44 8.60 -13.68 -1.74
CA SER A 44 9.10 -14.73 -2.65
C SER A 44 8.13 -15.90 -2.80
N ASN A 45 7.28 -16.16 -1.80
CA ASN A 45 6.26 -17.19 -1.90
C ASN A 45 4.87 -16.56 -2.08
N PRO A 46 4.27 -16.63 -3.28
CA PRO A 46 2.93 -16.08 -3.52
C PRO A 46 1.86 -16.66 -2.57
N ILE A 47 2.04 -17.88 -2.06
CA ILE A 47 1.13 -18.47 -1.06
C ILE A 47 1.21 -17.73 0.28
N ILE A 48 2.41 -17.32 0.72
CA ILE A 48 2.60 -16.55 1.95
C ILE A 48 2.02 -15.14 1.78
N GLY A 49 2.23 -14.51 0.62
CA GLY A 49 1.63 -13.21 0.29
C GLY A 49 0.10 -13.25 0.36
N VAL A 50 -0.52 -14.29 -0.19
CA VAL A 50 -1.98 -14.52 -0.09
C VAL A 50 -2.43 -14.72 1.35
N PHE A 51 -1.67 -15.49 2.16
CA PHE A 51 -2.04 -15.75 3.55
C PHE A 51 -1.95 -14.50 4.44
N ILE A 52 -0.95 -13.65 4.21
CA ILE A 52 -0.82 -12.36 4.88
C ILE A 52 -1.94 -11.42 4.45
N GLY A 53 -2.24 -11.33 3.15
CA GLY A 53 -3.37 -10.54 2.63
C GLY A 53 -4.72 -11.01 3.18
N PHE A 54 -4.89 -12.33 3.31
CA PHE A 54 -6.06 -12.95 3.93
C PHE A 54 -6.18 -12.60 5.41
N LEU A 55 -5.09 -12.68 6.18
CA LEU A 55 -5.09 -12.30 7.60
C LEU A 55 -5.42 -10.82 7.80
N VAL A 56 -4.80 -9.94 7.01
CA VAL A 56 -5.08 -8.49 7.07
C VAL A 56 -6.55 -8.21 6.74
N THR A 57 -7.10 -8.90 5.73
CA THR A 57 -8.52 -8.77 5.35
C THR A 57 -9.46 -9.31 6.44
N ALA A 58 -9.12 -10.45 7.04
CA ALA A 58 -9.89 -11.07 8.12
C ALA A 58 -9.94 -10.19 9.38
N VAL A 59 -8.82 -9.52 9.70
CA VAL A 59 -8.74 -8.57 10.82
C VAL A 59 -9.51 -7.28 10.53
N ILE A 60 -9.41 -6.76 9.30
CA ILE A 60 -10.09 -5.52 8.93
C ILE A 60 -11.61 -5.72 8.82
N GLN A 61 -12.08 -6.93 8.47
CA GLN A 61 -13.48 -7.42 8.41
C GLN A 61 -14.44 -6.63 7.49
N SER A 62 -14.17 -5.35 7.25
CA SER A 62 -14.95 -4.45 6.43
C SER A 62 -14.56 -4.63 4.96
N SER A 63 -15.47 -5.22 4.19
CA SER A 63 -15.33 -5.39 2.74
C SER A 63 -14.99 -4.06 2.05
N SER A 64 -15.59 -2.96 2.53
CA SER A 64 -15.37 -1.61 2.01
C SER A 64 -13.95 -1.10 2.27
N ALA A 65 -13.40 -1.34 3.47
CA ALA A 65 -12.04 -0.95 3.81
C ALA A 65 -11.00 -1.75 3.00
N THR A 66 -11.26 -3.04 2.77
CA THR A 66 -10.41 -3.90 1.93
C THR A 66 -10.43 -3.44 0.47
N THR A 67 -11.60 -3.10 -0.10
CA THR A 67 -11.67 -2.60 -1.48
C THR A 67 -10.91 -1.29 -1.67
N VAL A 68 -11.04 -0.34 -0.73
CA VAL A 68 -10.28 0.91 -0.77
C VAL A 68 -8.78 0.63 -0.70
N MET A 69 -8.33 -0.27 0.17
CA MET A 69 -6.93 -0.64 0.29
C MET A 69 -6.37 -1.27 -0.99
N VAL A 70 -7.11 -2.16 -1.66
CA VAL A 70 -6.69 -2.78 -2.93
C VAL A 70 -6.59 -1.76 -4.06
N ILE A 71 -7.58 -0.86 -4.20
CA ILE A 71 -7.54 0.22 -5.21
C ILE A 71 -6.38 1.19 -4.94
N SER A 72 -5.97 1.35 -3.68
CA SER A 72 -4.86 2.22 -3.29
C SER A 72 -3.48 1.60 -3.54
N LEU A 73 -3.41 0.27 -3.59
CA LEU A 73 -2.19 -0.53 -3.73
C LEU A 73 -1.95 -1.05 -5.16
N VAL A 74 -2.94 -0.91 -6.06
CA VAL A 74 -2.89 -1.20 -7.51
C VAL A 74 -2.73 0.10 -8.27
#